data_AF-A0A9E3ENN9-F1
#
_entry.id   AF-A0A9E3ENN9-F1
#
_cell.length_a   1.000
_cell.length_b   1.000
_cell.length_c   1.000
_cell.angle_alpha   90.00
_cell.angle_beta   90.00
_cell.angle_gamma   90.00
#
_symmetry.space_group_name_H-M   'P 1'
#
loop_
_entity.id
_entity.type
_entity.pdbx_description
1 polymer ?
#
loop_
_entity_poly.entity_id
_entity_poly.type
_entity_poly.pdbx_seq_one_letter_code
_entity_poly.pdbx_strand_id
1 'polypeptide(L)'
;AFSGNKGISEVDVSLDEGNTWQHTVLKQPLSNLTWVLWELPWTPTQGPHTIIVRAVDMEGNVQDPVQESPLPNGSSGYHTISVSAH
;
A
#
# COMPACT_ATOMS: atom_id res chain seq x y z
N ALA A 1 4.84 -1.36 4.90
CA ALA A 1 3.72 -2.30 4.74
C ALA A 1 3.90 -3.48 5.69
N PHE A 2 2.82 -4.15 6.09
CA PHE A 2 2.83 -5.26 7.06
C PHE A 2 1.73 -6.29 6.75
N SER A 3 2.03 -7.58 6.85
CA SER A 3 1.14 -8.71 6.54
C SER A 3 1.15 -9.79 7.63
N GLY A 4 1.45 -9.42 8.88
CA GLY A 4 1.59 -10.40 9.95
C GLY A 4 2.86 -11.22 9.81
N ASN A 5 2.70 -12.54 9.68
CA ASN A 5 3.80 -13.52 9.58
C ASN A 5 4.19 -13.89 8.14
N LYS A 6 3.48 -13.36 7.13
CA LYS A 6 3.66 -13.76 5.73
C LYS A 6 4.73 -12.99 4.97
N GLY A 7 5.13 -11.82 5.50
CA GLY A 7 6.04 -10.91 4.81
C GLY A 7 5.41 -10.21 3.60
N ILE A 8 6.07 -9.17 3.10
CA ILE A 8 5.58 -8.33 2.00
C ILE A 8 6.46 -8.59 0.78
N SER A 9 5.87 -9.03 -0.33
CA SER A 9 6.55 -9.18 -1.62
C SER A 9 6.48 -7.90 -2.45
N GLU A 10 5.39 -7.14 -2.30
CA GLU A 10 5.11 -5.98 -3.13
C GLU A 10 4.22 -4.97 -2.41
N VAL A 11 4.34 -3.71 -2.80
CA VAL A 11 3.36 -2.67 -2.48
C VAL A 11 2.99 -1.98 -3.77
N ASP A 12 1.68 -1.92 -4.02
CA ASP A 12 1.08 -1.26 -5.16
C ASP A 12 0.45 0.06 -4.74
N VAL A 13 0.60 1.06 -5.59
CA VAL A 13 0.00 2.39 -5.41
C VAL A 13 -0.88 2.71 -6.62
N SER A 14 -2.12 3.12 -6.36
CA SER A 14 -2.97 3.76 -7.35
C SER A 14 -3.00 5.26 -7.11
N LEU A 15 -2.97 6.02 -8.20
CA LEU A 15 -3.04 7.49 -8.22
C LEU A 15 -4.32 7.98 -8.92
N ASP A 16 -5.21 7.05 -9.27
CA ASP A 16 -6.40 7.26 -10.09
C ASP A 16 -7.61 6.51 -9.49
N GLU A 17 -7.75 6.57 -8.17
CA GLU A 17 -8.90 6.01 -7.44
C GLU A 17 -9.07 4.48 -7.57
N GLY A 18 -7.96 3.76 -7.78
CA GLY A 18 -7.93 2.30 -7.87
C GLY A 18 -8.09 1.74 -9.28
N ASN A 19 -8.16 2.59 -10.31
CA ASN A 19 -8.32 2.17 -11.70
C ASN A 19 -7.05 1.51 -12.25
N THR A 20 -5.87 2.05 -11.94
CA THR A 20 -4.56 1.49 -12.30
C THR A 20 -3.64 1.42 -11.09
N TRP A 21 -2.69 0.47 -11.14
CA TRP A 21 -1.77 0.19 -10.05
C TRP A 21 -0.32 0.26 -10.55
N GLN A 22 0.53 0.89 -9.76
CA GLN A 22 1.96 1.03 -10.00
C GLN A 22 2.73 0.30 -8.90
N HIS A 23 3.68 -0.55 -9.32
CA HIS A 23 4.58 -1.24 -8.42
C HIS A 23 5.59 -0.25 -7.81
N THR A 24 5.79 -0.36 -6.50
CA THR A 24 6.77 0.46 -5.77
C THR A 24 8.14 -0.21 -5.72
N VAL A 25 9.17 0.57 -5.41
CA VAL A 25 10.46 0.02 -5.04
C VAL A 25 10.46 -0.27 -3.54
N LEU A 26 10.60 -1.55 -3.18
CA LEU A 26 10.82 -1.94 -1.79
C LEU A 26 12.27 -1.67 -1.40
N LYS A 27 12.48 -0.94 -0.30
CA LYS A 27 13.80 -0.87 0.34
C LYS A 27 14.09 -2.19 1.02
N GLN A 28 15.35 -2.64 0.95
CA GLN A 28 15.77 -3.93 1.52
C GLN A 28 15.21 -4.10 2.94
N PRO A 29 14.32 -5.09 3.15
CA PRO A 29 13.73 -5.31 4.46
C PRO A 29 14.80 -5.84 5.42
N LEU A 30 14.76 -5.38 6.67
CA LEU A 30 15.68 -5.85 7.72
C LEU A 30 15.42 -7.33 8.09
N SER A 31 14.24 -7.85 7.77
CA SER A 31 13.83 -9.26 7.84
C SER A 31 12.46 -9.45 7.16
N ASN A 32 12.15 -10.67 6.72
CA ASN A 32 10.86 -11.04 6.11
C ASN A 32 9.64 -10.80 7.03
N LEU A 33 9.86 -10.60 8.33
CA LEU A 33 8.80 -10.35 9.32
C LEU A 33 8.70 -8.87 9.75
N THR A 34 9.51 -7.99 9.16
CA THR A 34 9.56 -6.57 9.52
C THR A 34 8.76 -5.72 8.56
N TRP A 35 8.44 -4.50 9.01
CA TRP A 35 7.82 -3.49 8.18
C TRP A 35 8.74 -3.15 7.02
N VAL A 36 8.22 -3.22 5.80
CA VAL A 36 8.99 -2.87 4.59
C VAL A 36 8.72 -1.42 4.25
N LEU A 37 9.81 -0.64 4.13
CA LEU A 37 9.78 0.71 3.57
C LEU A 37 9.70 0.61 2.04
N TRP A 38 8.90 1.47 1.44
CA TRP A 38 8.69 1.49 -0.01
C TRP A 38 8.60 2.94 -0.49
N GLU A 39 8.88 3.16 -1.76
CA GLU A 39 8.75 4.47 -2.41
C GLU A 39 8.28 4.35 -3.86
N LEU A 40 7.53 5.36 -4.30
CA LEU A 40 7.13 5.55 -5.70
C LEU A 40 7.51 6.99 -6.12
N PRO A 41 8.47 7.17 -7.04
CA PRO A 41 8.71 8.47 -7.66
C PRO A 41 7.49 8.87 -8.49
N TRP A 42 6.88 10.01 -8.17
CA TRP A 42 5.70 10.52 -8.87
C TRP A 42 5.75 12.04 -9.00
N THR A 43 5.34 12.54 -10.17
CA THR A 43 5.16 13.98 -10.43
C THR A 43 3.65 14.25 -10.59
N PRO A 44 2.98 14.86 -9.60
CA PRO A 44 1.56 15.13 -9.68
C PRO A 44 1.25 16.23 -10.70
N THR A 45 0.12 16.10 -11.40
CA THR A 45 -0.50 17.25 -12.08
C THR A 45 -1.11 18.19 -11.05
N GLN A 46 -1.37 19.46 -11.40
CA GLN A 46 -2.01 20.39 -10.48
C GLN A 46 -3.43 19.93 -10.12
N GLY A 47 -3.81 20.10 -8.85
CA GLY A 47 -5.13 19.74 -8.34
C GLY A 47 -5.13 18.58 -7.34
N PRO A 48 -6.33 18.08 -6.98
CA PRO A 48 -6.49 17.00 -6.00
C PRO A 48 -6.12 15.64 -6.59
N HIS A 49 -5.59 14.76 -5.74
CA HIS A 49 -5.25 13.38 -6.05
C HIS A 49 -5.65 12.47 -4.90
N THR A 50 -6.19 11.30 -5.25
CA THR A 50 -6.48 10.22 -4.30
C THR A 50 -5.44 9.13 -4.50
N ILE A 51 -4.66 8.87 -3.45
CA ILE A 51 -3.61 7.86 -3.44
C ILE A 51 -4.13 6.68 -2.62
N ILE A 52 -4.18 5.50 -3.25
CA ILE A 52 -4.59 4.25 -2.62
C ILE A 52 -3.39 3.31 -2.59
N VAL A 53 -3.14 2.69 -1.45
CA VAL A 53 -2.02 1.76 -1.25
C VAL A 53 -2.55 0.40 -0.83
N ARG A 54 -2.03 -0.65 -1.46
CA ARG A 54 -2.28 -2.05 -1.08
C ARG A 54 -0.97 -2.82 -0.99
N ALA A 55 -0.91 -3.77 -0.07
CA ALA A 55 0.19 -4.72 0.04
C ALA A 55 -0.11 -6.03 -0.68
N VAL A 56 0.95 -6.70 -1.16
CA VAL A 56 0.92 -8.10 -1.60
C VAL A 56 1.86 -8.91 -0.71
N ASP A 57 1.37 -10.05 -0.21
CA ASP A 57 2.18 -10.95 0.62
C ASP A 57 3.09 -11.86 -0.22
N MET A 58 3.98 -12.62 0.44
CA MET A 58 4.89 -13.54 -0.24
C MET A 58 4.21 -14.73 -0.94
N GLU A 59 2.93 -14.96 -0.68
CA GLU A 59 2.10 -15.98 -1.34
C GLU A 59 1.35 -15.40 -2.55
N GLY A 60 1.47 -14.08 -2.80
CA GLY A 60 0.78 -13.37 -3.88
C GLY A 60 -0.63 -12.90 -3.51
N ASN A 61 -1.02 -12.98 -2.23
CA ASN A 61 -2.33 -12.48 -1.80
C ASN A 61 -2.28 -10.95 -1.66
N VAL A 62 -3.24 -10.30 -2.30
CA VAL A 62 -3.47 -8.85 -2.16
C VAL A 62 -4.20 -8.59 -0.85
N GLN A 63 -3.84 -7.51 -0.16
CA GLN A 63 -4.53 -7.01 1.02
C GLN A 63 -6.05 -6.93 0.80
N ASP A 64 -6.84 -7.29 1.81
CA ASP A 64 -8.29 -7.18 1.69
C ASP A 64 -8.73 -5.71 1.57
N PRO A 65 -9.51 -5.36 0.54
CA PRO A 65 -10.01 -4.00 0.33
C PRO A 65 -11.11 -3.62 1.32
N VAL A 66 -11.72 -4.61 1.98
CA VAL A 66 -12.79 -4.41 2.95
C VAL A 66 -12.20 -3.84 4.23
N GLN A 67 -12.69 -2.68 4.65
CA GLN A 67 -12.28 -2.04 5.90
C GLN A 67 -12.95 -2.74 7.09
N GLU A 68 -12.16 -3.43 7.90
CA GLU A 68 -12.61 -3.97 9.18
C GLU A 68 -12.12 -3.12 10.34
N SER A 69 -12.94 -3.06 11.40
CA SER A 69 -12.59 -2.34 12.63
C SER A 69 -11.39 -3.01 13.30
N PRO A 70 -10.44 -2.25 13.88
CA PRO A 70 -9.14 -2.75 14.31
C PRO A 70 -9.15 -3.79 15.45
N LEU A 71 -10.31 -4.09 16.05
CA LEU A 71 -10.44 -5.05 17.14
C LEU A 71 -11.18 -6.32 16.68
N PRO A 72 -10.66 -7.52 16.97
CA PRO A 72 -9.35 -7.87 17.54
C PRO A 72 -8.25 -8.14 16.50
N ASN A 73 -8.59 -8.17 15.20
CA ASN A 73 -7.73 -8.72 14.14
C ASN A 73 -6.87 -7.68 13.37
N GLY A 74 -6.87 -6.42 13.81
CA GLY A 74 -6.17 -5.33 13.13
C GLY A 74 -7.02 -4.63 12.07
N SER A 75 -6.62 -3.43 11.66
CA SER A 75 -7.33 -2.66 10.61
C SER A 75 -7.02 -3.26 9.24
N SER A 76 -8.04 -3.67 8.49
CA SER A 76 -7.94 -4.00 7.07
C SER A 76 -8.48 -2.86 6.19
N GLY A 77 -8.51 -3.05 4.87
CA GLY A 77 -8.88 -2.02 3.91
C GLY A 77 -7.66 -1.30 3.34
N TYR A 78 -7.75 -0.87 2.08
CA TYR A 78 -6.66 -0.15 1.44
C TYR A 78 -6.43 1.21 2.10
N HIS A 79 -5.17 1.49 2.40
CA HIS A 79 -4.82 2.78 2.96
C HIS A 79 -5.00 3.86 1.89
N THR A 80 -5.84 4.85 2.17
CA THR A 80 -6.22 5.90 1.22
C THR A 80 -5.91 7.27 1.80
N ILE A 81 -5.23 8.12 1.03
CA ILE A 81 -4.96 9.52 1.39
C ILE A 81 -5.35 10.44 0.22
N SER A 82 -5.81 11.65 0.55
CA SER A 82 -6.06 12.70 -0.45
C SER A 82 -5.04 13.81 -0.29
N VAL A 83 -4.42 14.22 -1.40
CA VAL A 83 -3.42 15.29 -1.45
C VAL A 83 -3.78 16.29 -2.54
N SER A 84 -3.28 17.52 -2.46
CA SER A 84 -3.45 18.54 -3.50
C SER A 84 -2.10 19.09 -3.91
N ALA A 85 -1.81 19.07 -5.21
CA ALA A 85 -0.60 19.67 -5.78
C ALA A 85 -0.90 21.07 -6.30
N HIS A 86 -0.01 22.02 -6.02
CA HIS A 86 -0.13 23.44 -6.36
C HIS A 86 0.93 23.86 -7.37
#